data_AF-A0A5E4CYG3-F1
#
_entry.id   AF-A0A5E4CYG3-F1
#
_cell.length_a   1.000
_cell.length_b   1.000
_cell.length_c   1.000
_cell.angle_alpha   90.00
_cell.angle_beta   90.00
_cell.angle_gamma   90.00
#
_symmetry.space_group_name_H-M   'P 1'
#
loop_
_entity.id
_entity.type
_entity.pdbx_description
1 polymer ?
#
loop_
_entity_poly.entity_id
_entity_poly.type
_entity_poly.pdbx_seq_one_letter_code
_entity_poly.pdbx_strand_id
1 'polypeptide(L)'
;MVKSATLDIVEGMAQLEEVLLITPSQSPENSDLISCNSVWVACQQVPQIPRDNKAAALLMLTKNVDFVKDAHEEMEQAVEECDPNCGLLNDSEEDNHNDEDEVFGFLTSKACLKKMQILVTENGKKDQMAQLHDIVDISDEICPSVDDLALTIYPPICHLTVQINSAKLVTVLRKALEMTKA
;
A
#
# COMPACT_ATOMS: atom_id res chain seq x y z
N MET A 1 -6.79 -5.36 -12.22
CA MET A 1 -7.83 -4.33 -12.00
C MET A 1 -9.21 -4.79 -12.47
N VAL A 2 -9.43 -5.04 -13.78
CA VAL A 2 -10.72 -5.55 -14.28
C VAL A 2 -11.16 -6.82 -13.54
N LYS A 3 -10.25 -7.80 -13.40
CA LYS A 3 -10.50 -9.02 -12.63
C LYS A 3 -10.97 -8.74 -11.20
N SER A 4 -10.34 -7.80 -10.49
CA SER A 4 -10.71 -7.43 -9.12
C SER A 4 -12.11 -6.85 -9.09
N ALA A 5 -12.40 -5.84 -9.92
CA ALA A 5 -13.73 -5.23 -9.98
C ALA A 5 -14.82 -6.25 -10.36
N THR A 6 -14.54 -7.21 -11.24
CA THR A 6 -15.48 -8.30 -11.54
C THR A 6 -15.70 -9.19 -10.31
N LEU A 7 -14.64 -9.55 -9.59
CA LEU A 7 -14.75 -10.31 -8.34
C LEU A 7 -15.55 -9.53 -7.28
N ASP A 8 -15.27 -8.24 -7.09
CA ASP A 8 -15.97 -7.39 -6.11
C ASP A 8 -17.48 -7.29 -6.41
N ILE A 9 -17.85 -7.18 -7.69
CA ILE A 9 -19.27 -7.17 -8.11
C ILE A 9 -19.92 -8.53 -7.87
N VAL A 10 -19.25 -9.62 -8.25
CA VAL A 10 -19.79 -10.98 -8.07
C VAL A 10 -19.94 -11.32 -6.60
N GLU A 11 -18.95 -10.97 -5.78
CA GLU A 11 -18.95 -11.15 -4.32
C GLU A 11 -20.07 -10.32 -3.68
N GLY A 12 -20.18 -9.04 -4.03
CA GLY A 12 -21.28 -8.19 -3.53
C GLY A 12 -22.65 -8.76 -3.91
N MET A 13 -22.80 -9.28 -5.13
CA MET A 13 -24.06 -9.89 -5.58
C MET A 13 -24.39 -11.17 -4.82
N ALA A 14 -23.38 -12.02 -4.55
CA ALA A 14 -23.55 -13.21 -3.75
C ALA A 14 -23.99 -12.88 -2.31
N GLN A 15 -23.38 -11.86 -1.70
CA GLN A 15 -23.76 -11.37 -0.37
C GLN A 15 -25.20 -10.82 -0.34
N LEU A 16 -25.59 -10.07 -1.38
CA LEU A 16 -26.96 -9.56 -1.49
C LEU A 16 -27.98 -10.70 -1.69
N GLU A 17 -27.66 -11.69 -2.52
CA GLU A 17 -28.50 -12.87 -2.71
C GLU A 17 -28.70 -13.63 -1.41
N GLU A 18 -27.63 -13.85 -0.64
CA GLU A 18 -27.68 -14.51 0.66
C GLU A 18 -28.60 -13.76 1.65
N VAL A 19 -28.43 -12.44 1.77
CA VAL A 19 -29.24 -11.60 2.67
C VAL A 19 -30.72 -11.61 2.27
N LEU A 20 -31.04 -11.55 0.98
CA LEU A 20 -32.42 -11.54 0.49
C LEU A 20 -33.12 -12.90 0.61
N LEU A 21 -32.38 -14.01 0.52
CA LEU A 21 -32.93 -15.37 0.61
C LEU A 21 -33.07 -15.88 2.06
N ILE A 22 -32.20 -15.43 2.97
CA ILE A 22 -32.20 -15.86 4.38
C ILE A 22 -33.16 -15.03 5.26
N THR A 23 -33.56 -13.82 4.83
CA THR A 23 -34.40 -12.90 5.61
C THR A 23 -35.73 -12.54 4.89
N PRO A 24 -36.73 -13.46 4.79
CA PRO A 24 -37.91 -13.21 3.97
C PRO A 24 -39.02 -12.38 4.65
N SER A 25 -38.91 -11.94 5.92
CA SER A 25 -40.15 -11.63 6.68
C SER A 25 -40.11 -10.61 7.84
N GLN A 26 -39.16 -9.69 7.93
CA GLN A 26 -39.32 -8.49 8.78
C GLN A 26 -38.78 -7.28 8.00
N SER A 27 -39.35 -6.09 8.24
CA SER A 27 -38.94 -4.75 7.74
C SER A 27 -37.47 -4.64 7.29
N PRO A 28 -37.10 -3.85 6.26
CA PRO A 28 -35.70 -3.72 5.81
C PRO A 28 -34.81 -3.38 7.00
N GLU A 29 -34.09 -4.38 7.51
CA GLU A 29 -33.13 -4.24 8.59
C GLU A 29 -31.82 -3.71 7.97
N ASN A 30 -30.97 -3.09 8.79
CA ASN A 30 -29.77 -2.40 8.31
C ASN A 30 -28.85 -3.27 7.42
N SER A 31 -28.94 -4.60 7.50
CA SER A 31 -28.20 -5.56 6.67
C SER A 31 -28.54 -5.49 5.16
N ASP A 32 -29.81 -5.26 4.81
CA ASP A 32 -30.26 -5.18 3.42
C ASP A 32 -29.73 -3.90 2.74
N LEU A 33 -29.62 -2.82 3.52
CA LEU A 33 -29.03 -1.56 3.08
C LEU A 33 -27.52 -1.67 2.91
N ILE A 34 -26.82 -2.37 3.81
CA ILE A 34 -25.37 -2.57 3.75
C ILE A 34 -24.99 -3.43 2.53
N SER A 35 -25.69 -4.54 2.28
CA SER A 35 -25.43 -5.41 1.13
C SER A 35 -25.75 -4.76 -0.21
N CYS A 36 -26.88 -4.05 -0.31
CA CYS A 36 -27.23 -3.28 -1.51
C CYS A 36 -26.23 -2.14 -1.75
N ASN A 37 -25.75 -1.50 -0.69
CA ASN A 37 -24.68 -0.50 -0.77
C ASN A 37 -23.35 -1.11 -1.24
N SER A 38 -23.00 -2.34 -0.83
CA SER A 38 -21.80 -3.04 -1.28
C SER A 38 -21.78 -3.25 -2.81
N VAL A 39 -22.86 -3.81 -3.37
CA VAL A 39 -23.02 -3.99 -4.84
C VAL A 39 -22.97 -2.65 -5.56
N TRP A 40 -23.67 -1.65 -5.02
CA TRP A 40 -23.72 -0.31 -5.60
C TRP A 40 -22.34 0.34 -5.64
N VAL A 41 -21.59 0.30 -4.53
CA VAL A 41 -20.23 0.82 -4.44
C VAL A 41 -19.31 0.09 -5.42
N ALA A 42 -19.39 -1.24 -5.53
CA ALA A 42 -18.61 -2.00 -6.50
C ALA A 42 -18.92 -1.59 -7.95
N CYS A 43 -20.21 -1.42 -8.29
CA CYS A 43 -20.63 -0.95 -9.61
C CYS A 43 -20.16 0.48 -9.90
N GLN A 44 -20.12 1.37 -8.90
CA GLN A 44 -19.63 2.74 -9.03
C GLN A 44 -18.14 2.82 -9.39
N GLN A 45 -17.36 1.77 -9.13
CA GLN A 45 -15.94 1.73 -9.49
C GLN A 45 -15.71 1.41 -10.98
N VAL A 46 -16.68 0.83 -11.69
CA VAL A 46 -16.53 0.39 -13.08
C VAL A 46 -16.12 1.53 -14.03
N PRO A 47 -16.70 2.74 -13.97
CA PRO A 47 -16.27 3.86 -14.80
C PRO A 47 -14.85 4.35 -14.49
N GLN A 48 -14.34 4.09 -13.28
CA GLN A 48 -13.00 4.49 -12.82
C GLN A 48 -11.91 3.49 -13.25
N ILE A 49 -12.30 2.33 -13.79
CA ILE A 49 -11.34 1.33 -14.23
C ILE A 49 -10.55 1.88 -15.44
N PRO A 50 -9.21 1.87 -15.38
CA PRO A 50 -8.37 2.32 -16.47
C PRO A 50 -8.65 1.56 -17.77
N ARG A 51 -8.79 2.29 -18.88
CA ARG A 51 -9.06 1.72 -20.21
C ARG A 51 -7.81 1.34 -21.00
N ASP A 52 -6.64 1.75 -20.53
CA ASP A 52 -5.36 1.41 -21.14
C ASP A 52 -4.30 1.08 -20.10
N ASN A 53 -3.28 0.33 -20.54
CA ASN A 53 -2.24 -0.21 -19.68
C ASN A 53 -1.41 0.89 -19.00
N LYS A 54 -1.25 2.06 -19.64
CA LYS A 54 -0.53 3.18 -19.04
C LYS A 54 -1.31 3.76 -17.87
N ALA A 55 -2.60 4.01 -18.06
CA ALA A 55 -3.47 4.47 -16.98
C ALA A 55 -3.59 3.43 -15.85
N ALA A 56 -3.56 2.13 -16.18
CA ALA A 56 -3.54 1.04 -15.20
C ALA A 56 -2.24 1.05 -14.37
N ALA A 57 -1.09 1.18 -15.03
CA ALA A 57 0.20 1.25 -14.36
C ALA A 57 0.31 2.49 -13.46
N LEU A 58 -0.12 3.66 -13.95
CA LEU A 58 -0.14 4.88 -13.14
C LEU A 58 -1.05 4.75 -11.92
N LEU A 59 -2.23 4.12 -12.07
CA LEU A 59 -3.12 3.90 -10.94
C LEU A 59 -2.50 2.95 -9.91
N MET A 60 -1.78 1.90 -10.35
CA MET A 60 -1.08 1.03 -9.39
C MET A 60 0.05 1.76 -8.67
N LEU A 61 0.86 2.53 -9.40
CA LEU A 61 1.92 3.34 -8.79
C LEU A 61 1.35 4.35 -7.79
N THR A 62 0.21 4.97 -8.08
CA THR A 62 -0.49 5.84 -7.10
C THR A 62 -0.86 5.07 -5.85
N LYS A 63 -1.47 3.89 -5.97
CA LYS A 63 -1.81 3.05 -4.82
C LYS A 63 -0.60 2.71 -3.97
N ASN A 64 0.53 2.41 -4.61
CA ASN A 64 1.77 2.09 -3.89
C ASN A 64 2.34 3.34 -3.19
N VAL A 65 2.25 4.53 -3.81
CA VAL A 65 2.62 5.80 -3.16
C VAL A 65 1.76 6.07 -1.93
N ASP A 66 0.45 5.85 -2.05
CA ASP A 66 -0.50 6.07 -0.95
C ASP A 66 -0.25 5.07 0.18
N PHE A 67 -0.03 3.79 -0.13
CA PHE A 67 0.33 2.78 0.87
C PHE A 67 1.57 3.17 1.67
N VAL A 68 2.66 3.57 1.00
CA VAL A 68 3.90 3.97 1.67
C VAL A 68 3.71 5.23 2.51
N LYS A 69 2.83 6.13 2.05
CA LYS A 69 2.48 7.34 2.80
C LYS A 69 1.72 6.96 4.08
N ASP A 70 0.72 6.08 3.99
CA ASP A 70 -0.07 5.64 5.14
C ASP A 70 0.82 4.93 6.16
N ALA A 71 1.74 4.06 5.72
CA ALA A 71 2.70 3.38 6.60
C ALA A 71 3.65 4.36 7.32
N HIS A 72 4.09 5.43 6.64
CA HIS A 72 4.89 6.48 7.27
C HIS A 72 4.09 7.28 8.31
N GLU A 73 2.83 7.61 8.00
CA GLU A 73 1.94 8.32 8.94
C GLU A 73 1.63 7.46 10.16
N GLU A 74 1.42 6.15 9.98
CA GLU A 74 1.21 5.19 11.08
C GLU A 74 2.45 5.10 11.99
N MET A 75 3.65 5.06 11.41
CA MET A 75 4.91 5.11 12.15
C MET A 75 5.06 6.40 12.97
N GLU A 76 4.87 7.57 12.35
CA GLU A 76 4.98 8.87 13.04
C GLU A 76 3.99 8.96 14.21
N GLN A 77 2.75 8.49 14.00
CA GLN A 77 1.74 8.47 15.04
C GLN A 77 2.12 7.51 16.18
N ALA A 78 2.65 6.32 15.89
CA ALA A 78 3.10 5.37 16.90
C ALA A 78 4.26 5.90 17.76
N VAL A 79 5.14 6.71 17.17
CA VAL A 79 6.23 7.41 17.90
C VAL A 79 5.66 8.51 18.80
N GLU A 80 4.69 9.29 18.32
CA GLU A 80 4.06 10.37 19.11
C GLU A 80 3.21 9.83 20.28
N GLU A 81 2.57 8.66 20.10
CA GLU A 81 1.74 8.01 21.13
C GLU A 81 2.54 7.23 22.19
N CYS A 82 3.86 7.06 22.02
CA CYS A 82 4.69 6.44 23.05
C CYS A 82 4.72 7.27 24.35
N ASP A 83 4.45 6.61 25.49
CA ASP A 83 4.44 7.26 26.81
C ASP A 83 5.80 7.94 27.09
N PRO A 84 5.83 9.26 27.35
CA PRO A 84 7.04 10.01 27.70
C PRO A 84 7.82 9.40 28.87
N ASN A 85 7.17 8.59 29.69
CA ASN A 85 7.72 8.00 30.90
C ASN A 85 8.31 6.59 30.73
N CYS A 86 8.29 6.01 29.52
CA CYS A 86 8.91 4.69 29.25
C CYS A 86 10.44 4.66 29.41
N GLY A 87 11.11 5.81 29.58
CA GLY A 87 12.56 5.92 29.78
C GLY A 87 13.04 5.90 31.25
N LEU A 88 12.16 5.92 32.26
CA LEU A 88 12.59 6.09 33.67
C LEU A 88 13.06 4.81 34.38
N LEU A 89 13.12 3.66 33.71
CA LEU A 89 13.56 2.38 34.31
C LEU A 89 14.64 1.66 33.49
N ASN A 90 15.45 2.36 32.70
CA ASN A 90 16.65 1.78 32.08
C ASN A 90 17.89 2.61 32.41
N ASP A 91 18.55 2.26 33.51
CA ASP A 91 19.98 2.54 33.71
C ASP A 91 20.77 1.64 32.74
N SER A 92 20.86 2.03 31.48
CA SER A 92 21.81 1.47 30.52
C SER A 92 22.03 2.48 29.40
N GLU A 93 23.17 3.17 29.50
CA GLU A 93 23.97 3.80 28.44
C GLU A 93 23.20 4.40 27.27
N GLU A 94 23.23 5.74 27.23
CA GLU A 94 22.90 6.62 26.11
C GLU A 94 23.33 6.03 24.75
N ASP A 95 22.37 5.51 23.97
CA ASP A 95 22.58 5.30 22.53
C ASP A 95 21.89 6.45 21.79
N ASN A 96 22.72 7.27 21.17
CA ASN A 96 22.36 8.50 20.49
C ASN A 96 21.45 8.15 19.28
N HIS A 97 20.23 8.69 19.31
CA HIS A 97 19.21 8.70 18.27
C HIS A 97 19.68 8.45 16.83
N ASN A 98 19.25 7.32 16.27
CA ASN A 98 19.37 7.01 14.84
C ASN A 98 17.99 7.02 14.16
N ASP A 99 17.06 7.86 14.65
CA ASP A 99 15.73 8.11 14.08
C ASP A 99 15.79 8.51 12.59
N GLU A 100 16.96 9.00 12.15
CA GLU A 100 17.22 9.42 10.78
C GLU A 100 17.21 8.25 9.77
N ASP A 101 17.79 7.09 10.11
CA ASP A 101 17.91 5.96 9.17
C ASP A 101 16.55 5.28 8.90
N GLU A 102 15.65 5.34 9.87
CA GLU A 102 14.33 4.72 9.84
C GLU A 102 13.36 5.53 8.98
N VAL A 103 13.24 6.84 9.27
CA VAL A 103 12.47 7.81 8.47
C VAL A 103 13.00 7.90 7.04
N PHE A 104 14.32 7.74 6.85
CA PHE A 104 14.94 7.78 5.53
C PHE A 104 14.47 6.66 4.60
N GLY A 105 14.20 5.45 5.12
CA GLY A 105 13.69 4.32 4.34
C GLY A 105 12.34 4.62 3.66
N PHE A 106 11.39 5.13 4.44
CA PHE A 106 10.03 5.49 3.99
C PHE A 106 10.02 6.71 3.06
N LEU A 107 10.81 7.74 3.37
CA LEU A 107 10.91 8.93 2.50
C LEU A 107 11.52 8.57 1.15
N THR A 108 12.54 7.69 1.14
CA THR A 108 13.21 7.25 -0.09
C THR A 108 12.31 6.36 -0.95
N SER A 109 11.55 5.44 -0.36
CA SER A 109 10.61 4.59 -1.09
C SER A 109 9.47 5.40 -1.73
N LYS A 110 8.89 6.36 -1.00
CA LYS A 110 7.88 7.29 -1.53
C LYS A 110 8.43 8.12 -2.70
N ALA A 111 9.63 8.69 -2.55
CA ALA A 111 10.26 9.48 -3.60
C ALA A 111 10.57 8.64 -4.86
N CYS A 112 11.00 7.39 -4.67
CA CYS A 112 11.24 6.43 -5.74
C CYS A 112 9.96 6.13 -6.53
N LEU A 113 8.86 5.77 -5.85
CA LEU A 113 7.58 5.49 -6.50
C LEU A 113 7.03 6.72 -7.25
N LYS A 114 7.14 7.92 -6.67
CA LYS A 114 6.78 9.17 -7.37
C LYS A 114 7.64 9.40 -8.62
N LYS A 115 8.93 9.10 -8.56
CA LYS A 115 9.81 9.19 -9.72
C LYS A 115 9.42 8.21 -10.81
N MET A 116 9.05 6.98 -10.45
CA MET A 116 8.53 5.99 -11.40
C MET A 116 7.23 6.48 -12.06
N GLN A 117 6.33 7.08 -11.28
CA GLN A 117 5.10 7.67 -11.80
C GLN A 117 5.36 8.79 -12.82
N ILE A 118 6.32 9.67 -12.55
CA ILE A 118 6.74 10.73 -13.49
C ILE A 118 7.27 10.08 -14.78
N LEU A 119 8.18 9.11 -14.68
CA LEU A 119 8.77 8.44 -15.83
C LEU A 119 7.73 7.69 -16.67
N VAL A 120 6.78 7.00 -16.05
CA VAL A 120 5.67 6.34 -16.75
C VAL A 120 4.74 7.36 -17.40
N THR A 121 4.51 8.52 -16.76
CA THR A 121 3.70 9.61 -17.32
C THR A 121 4.35 10.21 -18.56
N GLU A 122 5.65 10.49 -18.51
CA GLU A 122 6.40 11.12 -19.60
C GLU A 122 6.70 10.15 -20.75
N ASN A 123 7.15 8.94 -20.43
CA ASN A 123 7.73 8.02 -21.43
C ASN A 123 6.85 6.82 -21.75
N GLY A 124 5.91 6.46 -20.88
CA GLY A 124 5.07 5.27 -21.05
C GLY A 124 4.17 5.38 -22.29
N LYS A 125 4.19 4.34 -23.14
CA LYS A 125 3.27 4.19 -24.28
C LYS A 125 2.26 3.10 -24.01
N LYS A 126 1.02 3.28 -24.50
CA LYS A 126 -0.08 2.32 -24.28
C LYS A 126 0.23 0.91 -24.84
N ASP A 127 1.06 0.85 -25.89
CA ASP A 127 1.42 -0.39 -26.57
C ASP A 127 2.58 -1.15 -25.90
N GLN A 128 3.27 -0.54 -24.93
CA GLN A 128 4.39 -1.16 -24.20
C GLN A 128 3.90 -1.97 -23.00
N MET A 129 2.95 -2.89 -23.24
CA MET A 129 2.30 -3.66 -22.17
C MET A 129 3.30 -4.43 -21.30
N ALA A 130 4.27 -5.11 -21.91
CA ALA A 130 5.26 -5.90 -21.16
C ALA A 130 6.11 -5.02 -20.24
N GLN A 131 6.64 -3.90 -20.74
CA GLN A 131 7.45 -2.98 -19.93
C GLN A 131 6.64 -2.34 -18.80
N LEU A 132 5.39 -1.95 -19.07
CA LEU A 132 4.50 -1.39 -18.03
C LEU A 132 4.16 -2.45 -16.97
N HIS A 133 3.99 -3.71 -17.36
CA HIS A 133 3.77 -4.81 -16.42
C HIS A 133 5.00 -5.04 -15.55
N ASP A 134 6.19 -5.11 -16.15
CA ASP A 134 7.46 -5.30 -15.43
C ASP A 134 7.72 -4.17 -14.41
N ILE A 135 7.39 -2.92 -14.77
CA ILE A 135 7.49 -1.74 -13.87
C ILE A 135 6.49 -1.86 -12.72
N VAL A 136 5.27 -2.31 -12.99
CA VAL A 136 4.26 -2.49 -11.94
C VAL A 136 4.66 -3.62 -10.99
N ASP A 137 5.08 -4.76 -11.51
CA ASP A 137 5.50 -5.92 -10.72
C ASP A 137 6.62 -5.55 -9.73
N ILE A 138 7.65 -4.84 -10.21
CA ILE A 138 8.75 -4.42 -9.32
C ILE A 138 8.31 -3.33 -8.34
N SER A 139 7.32 -2.49 -8.70
CA SER A 139 6.76 -1.51 -7.78
C SER A 139 5.94 -2.16 -6.66
N ASP A 140 5.30 -3.29 -6.96
CA ASP A 140 4.52 -4.06 -5.97
C ASP A 140 5.43 -4.82 -4.99
N GLU A 141 6.72 -5.03 -5.29
CA GLU A 141 7.72 -5.53 -4.33
C GLU A 141 8.09 -4.47 -3.26
N ILE A 142 7.83 -3.17 -3.52
CA ILE A 142 8.21 -2.08 -2.60
C ILE A 142 7.30 -2.06 -1.37
N CYS A 143 5.98 -2.21 -1.54
CA CYS A 143 5.02 -2.14 -0.43
C CYS A 143 5.28 -3.19 0.67
N PRO A 144 5.45 -4.49 0.36
CA PRO A 144 5.83 -5.49 1.37
C PRO A 144 7.17 -5.20 2.03
N SER A 145 8.14 -4.65 1.29
CA SER A 145 9.45 -4.30 1.88
C SER A 145 9.35 -3.13 2.86
N VAL A 146 8.41 -2.21 2.62
CA VAL A 146 8.09 -1.10 3.53
C VAL A 146 7.31 -1.61 4.75
N ASP A 147 6.36 -2.52 4.56
CA ASP A 147 5.62 -3.18 5.66
C ASP A 147 6.56 -4.00 6.56
N ASP A 148 7.46 -4.78 5.98
CA ASP A 148 8.50 -5.53 6.71
C ASP A 148 9.44 -4.60 7.50
N LEU A 149 9.74 -3.41 6.97
CA LEU A 149 10.51 -2.40 7.71
C LEU A 149 9.65 -1.84 8.85
N ALA A 150 8.40 -1.46 8.58
CA ALA A 150 7.47 -0.94 9.57
C ALA A 150 7.33 -1.88 10.77
N LEU A 151 7.17 -3.19 10.55
CA LEU A 151 7.07 -4.16 11.63
C LEU A 151 8.32 -4.24 12.53
N THR A 152 9.50 -3.85 12.05
CA THR A 152 10.75 -3.91 12.83
C THR A 152 10.96 -2.75 13.79
N ILE A 153 10.17 -1.69 13.63
CA ILE A 153 10.31 -0.46 14.42
C ILE A 153 9.36 -0.43 15.63
N TYR A 154 8.40 -1.36 15.66
CA TYR A 154 7.57 -1.55 16.85
C TYR A 154 8.37 -2.29 17.94
N PRO A 155 8.29 -1.85 19.21
CA PRO A 155 9.00 -2.50 20.30
C PRO A 155 8.66 -3.99 20.49
N PRO A 156 9.63 -4.82 20.94
CA PRO A 156 11.03 -4.47 21.19
C PRO A 156 11.84 -4.35 19.88
N ILE A 157 12.50 -3.20 19.70
CA ILE A 157 13.25 -2.89 18.47
C ILE A 157 14.57 -3.66 18.45
N CYS A 158 14.85 -4.32 17.32
CA CYS A 158 16.14 -4.95 17.06
C CYS A 158 16.84 -4.22 15.89
N HIS A 159 17.82 -3.37 16.21
CA HIS A 159 18.53 -2.56 15.21
C HIS A 159 19.17 -3.37 14.09
N LEU A 160 19.64 -4.59 14.37
CA LEU A 160 20.17 -5.48 13.32
C LEU A 160 19.07 -5.85 12.30
N THR A 161 17.85 -6.12 12.77
CA THR A 161 16.72 -6.46 11.90
C THR A 161 16.26 -5.25 11.10
N VAL A 162 16.20 -4.07 11.72
CA VAL A 162 15.91 -2.79 11.03
C VAL A 162 16.92 -2.54 9.90
N GLN A 163 18.22 -2.69 10.18
CA GLN A 163 19.27 -2.54 9.16
C GLN A 163 19.15 -3.55 8.02
N ILE A 164 18.86 -4.81 8.33
CA ILE A 164 18.66 -5.86 7.32
C ILE A 164 17.47 -5.52 6.42
N ASN A 165 16.34 -5.12 7.00
CA ASN A 165 15.13 -4.81 6.23
C ASN A 165 15.27 -3.50 5.45
N SER A 166 15.94 -2.49 6.01
CA SER A 166 16.30 -1.26 5.29
C SER A 166 17.21 -1.56 4.08
N ALA A 167 18.23 -2.40 4.24
CA ALA A 167 19.10 -2.79 3.13
C ALA A 167 18.37 -3.58 2.03
N LYS A 168 17.42 -4.45 2.40
CA LYS A 168 16.53 -5.13 1.44
C LYS A 168 15.69 -4.12 0.68
N LEU A 169 15.03 -3.19 1.37
CA LEU A 169 14.22 -2.13 0.76
C LEU A 169 15.05 -1.31 -0.24
N VAL A 170 16.24 -0.85 0.14
CA VAL A 170 17.16 -0.12 -0.76
C VAL A 170 17.50 -0.93 -2.01
N THR A 171 17.66 -2.24 -1.88
CA THR A 171 17.93 -3.14 -3.02
C THR A 171 16.74 -3.20 -3.98
N VAL A 172 15.51 -3.32 -3.45
CA VAL A 172 14.28 -3.32 -4.25
C VAL A 172 14.09 -1.97 -4.95
N LEU A 173 14.25 -0.86 -4.23
CA LEU A 173 14.16 0.50 -4.80
C LEU A 173 15.16 0.72 -5.94
N ARG A 174 16.39 0.23 -5.77
CA ARG A 174 17.40 0.31 -6.83
C ARG A 174 16.96 -0.47 -8.07
N LYS A 175 16.51 -1.71 -7.90
CA LYS A 175 16.02 -2.56 -9.00
C LYS A 175 14.85 -1.88 -9.73
N ALA A 176 13.90 -1.32 -8.99
CA ALA A 176 12.75 -0.59 -9.53
C ALA A 176 13.16 0.63 -10.37
N LEU A 177 14.09 1.44 -9.87
CA LEU A 177 14.60 2.61 -10.60
C LEU A 177 15.35 2.24 -11.88
N GLU A 178 16.14 1.16 -11.87
CA GLU A 178 16.87 0.72 -13.06
C GLU A 178 15.92 0.20 -14.14
N MET A 179 14.89 -0.56 -13.78
CA MET A 179 13.87 -1.04 -14.72
C MET A 179 13.06 0.10 -15.35
N THR A 180 12.88 1.20 -14.62
CA THR A 180 12.11 2.36 -15.13
C THR A 180 12.95 3.30 -16.02
N LYS A 181 14.29 3.17 -16.01
CA LYS A 181 15.20 3.94 -16.88
C LYS A 181 15.47 3.28 -18.24
N ALA A 182 15.21 1.98 -18.36
CA ALA A 182 15.45 1.17 -19.56
C ALA A 182 14.36 1.36 -20.62
#